data_AF-E3FTR1-F1
#
_entry.id   AF-E3FTR1-F1
#
_cell.length_a   1.000
_cell.length_b   1.000
_cell.length_c   1.000
_cell.angle_alpha   90.00
_cell.angle_beta   90.00
_cell.angle_gamma   90.00
#
_symmetry.space_group_name_H-M   'P 1'
#
loop_
_entity.id
_entity.type
_entity.pdbx_description
1 polymer ?
#
loop_
_entity_poly.entity_id
_entity_poly.type
_entity_poly.pdbx_seq_one_letter_code
_entity_poly.pdbx_strand_id
1 'polypeptide(L)'
;MNFQKTAGLEGGMFLGIEGSYYIEGGFDFVSLTKLSFPKDPISNKRVVGVAPSAGIRYLFLEESIRPYAGADLSYLFVFRPESTGQYVGIGPNVGLDLFVSDSVSIGVRGQYIFYIALNEKTQHSLAFSAGAAAYF
;
A
#
# COMPACT_ATOMS: atom_id res chain seq x y z
N MET A 1 -17.90 18.47 -16.75
CA MET A 1 -17.19 17.23 -16.33
C MET A 1 -18.22 16.20 -15.93
N ASN A 2 -18.10 14.95 -16.40
CA ASN A 2 -19.03 13.88 -16.07
C ASN A 2 -18.64 13.23 -14.73
N PHE A 3 -19.43 13.45 -13.69
CA PHE A 3 -19.15 13.05 -12.31
C PHE A 3 -19.30 11.54 -12.03
N GLN A 4 -19.76 10.75 -13.00
CA GLN A 4 -19.79 9.29 -12.89
C GLN A 4 -18.43 8.65 -13.20
N LYS A 5 -17.50 9.38 -13.83
CA LYS A 5 -16.18 8.86 -14.17
C LYS A 5 -15.22 8.70 -12.98
N THR A 6 -15.65 9.15 -11.80
CA THR A 6 -14.79 9.43 -10.64
C THR A 6 -15.08 8.53 -9.43
N ALA A 7 -15.86 7.45 -9.60
CA ALA A 7 -16.13 6.55 -8.48
C ALA A 7 -14.85 5.78 -8.10
N GLY A 8 -14.57 5.76 -6.80
CA GLY A 8 -13.31 5.27 -6.26
C GLY A 8 -13.15 3.76 -6.33
N LEU A 9 -11.95 3.27 -6.01
CA LEU A 9 -11.64 1.84 -5.93
C LEU A 9 -12.34 1.22 -4.71
N GLU A 10 -13.63 0.90 -4.80
CA GLU A 10 -14.32 0.17 -3.73
C GLU A 10 -13.86 -1.30 -3.69
N GLY A 11 -13.38 -1.74 -2.53
CA GLY A 11 -13.15 -3.16 -2.22
C GLY A 11 -11.95 -3.83 -2.90
N GLY A 12 -10.96 -3.09 -3.36
CA GLY A 12 -9.74 -3.65 -3.96
C GLY A 12 -8.79 -4.24 -2.93
N MET A 13 -8.54 -5.56 -3.00
CA MET A 13 -7.42 -6.17 -2.29
C MET A 13 -6.11 -5.79 -2.98
N PHE A 14 -5.06 -5.55 -2.20
CA PHE A 14 -3.73 -5.24 -2.71
C PHE A 14 -2.77 -6.40 -2.41
N LEU A 15 -1.99 -6.78 -3.42
CA LEU A 15 -0.85 -7.68 -3.27
C LEU A 15 0.42 -6.85 -3.35
N GLY A 16 1.28 -6.95 -2.34
CA GLY A 16 2.44 -6.09 -2.19
C GLY A 16 3.75 -6.86 -2.12
N ILE A 17 4.81 -6.26 -2.67
CA ILE A 17 6.20 -6.67 -2.40
C ILE A 17 6.86 -5.52 -1.67
N GLU A 18 7.48 -5.84 -0.53
CA GLU A 18 8.10 -4.88 0.38
C GLU A 18 9.60 -5.14 0.49
N GLY A 19 10.38 -4.07 0.54
CA GLY A 19 11.75 -4.08 1.03
C GLY A 19 11.87 -3.06 2.16
N SER A 20 12.60 -3.42 3.20
CA SER A 20 12.81 -2.56 4.36
C SER A 20 14.29 -2.42 4.67
N TYR A 21 14.67 -1.24 5.14
CA TYR A 21 16.01 -0.93 5.59
C TYR A 21 15.94 -0.44 7.03
N TYR A 22 16.60 -1.18 7.92
CA TYR A 22 16.72 -0.79 9.33
C TYR A 22 17.61 0.44 9.44
N ILE A 23 17.10 1.47 10.09
CA ILE A 23 17.84 2.72 10.32
C ILE A 23 18.55 2.61 11.67
N GLU A 24 17.84 2.90 12.75
CA GLU A 24 18.32 2.82 14.13
C GLU A 24 17.14 2.99 15.11
N GLY A 25 17.28 2.46 16.32
CA GLY A 25 16.35 2.74 17.43
C GLY A 25 14.94 2.22 17.20
N GLY A 26 14.81 1.10 16.48
CA GLY A 26 13.53 0.50 16.11
C GLY A 26 12.87 1.11 14.88
N PHE A 27 13.50 2.05 14.19
CA PHE A 27 12.95 2.63 12.96
C PHE A 27 13.42 1.90 11.70
N ASP A 28 12.45 1.61 10.82
CA ASP A 28 12.67 1.09 9.48
C ASP A 28 12.19 2.11 8.44
N PHE A 29 12.98 2.29 7.38
CA PHE A 29 12.49 2.81 6.12
C PHE A 29 11.93 1.67 5.27
N VAL A 30 10.77 1.89 4.64
CA VAL A 30 10.06 0.87 3.88
C VAL A 30 9.80 1.36 2.46
N SER A 31 10.08 0.50 1.49
CA SER A 31 9.67 0.65 0.09
C SER A 31 8.71 -0.48 -0.27
N LEU A 32 7.51 -0.14 -0.70
CA LEU A 32 6.44 -1.09 -0.97
C LEU A 32 5.82 -0.79 -2.33
N THR A 33 5.74 -1.78 -3.20
CA THR A 33 4.91 -1.69 -4.41
C THR A 33 3.72 -2.61 -4.28
N LYS A 34 2.51 -2.04 -4.38
CA LYS A 34 1.23 -2.76 -4.34
C LYS A 34 0.59 -2.85 -5.71
N LEU A 35 -0.04 -3.99 -5.99
CA LEU A 35 -0.86 -4.26 -7.16
C LEU A 35 -2.31 -4.53 -6.73
N SER A 36 -3.28 -3.98 -7.45
CA SER A 36 -4.70 -4.27 -7.24
C SER A 36 -5.45 -4.44 -8.56
N PHE A 37 -6.56 -5.15 -8.52
CA PHE A 37 -7.44 -5.39 -9.67
C PHE A 37 -8.87 -4.93 -9.37
N PRO A 38 -9.09 -3.65 -9.09
CA PRO A 38 -10.41 -3.14 -8.75
C PRO A 38 -11.34 -3.17 -9.97
N LYS A 39 -12.66 -3.13 -9.72
CA LYS A 39 -13.64 -2.94 -10.78
C LYS A 39 -13.75 -1.44 -11.09
N ASP A 40 -13.69 -1.10 -12.36
CA ASP A 40 -14.03 0.23 -12.84
C ASP A 40 -15.56 0.41 -12.74
N PRO A 41 -16.05 1.40 -11.98
CA PRO A 41 -17.49 1.58 -11.74
C PRO A 41 -18.26 2.00 -12.99
N ILE A 42 -17.58 2.51 -14.03
CA ILE A 42 -18.22 2.92 -15.29
C ILE A 42 -18.39 1.70 -16.22
N SER A 43 -17.30 1.00 -16.51
CA SER A 43 -17.30 -0.10 -17.47
C SER A 43 -17.63 -1.47 -16.87
N ASN A 44 -17.64 -1.56 -15.53
CA ASN A 44 -17.76 -2.80 -14.76
C ASN A 44 -16.65 -3.85 -15.08
N LYS A 45 -15.59 -3.44 -15.77
CA LYS A 45 -14.41 -4.27 -16.07
C LYS A 45 -13.38 -4.13 -14.96
N ARG A 46 -12.55 -5.17 -14.76
CA ARG A 46 -11.40 -5.05 -13.89
C ARG A 46 -10.33 -4.21 -14.56
N VAL A 47 -9.75 -3.28 -13.80
CA VAL A 47 -8.63 -2.45 -14.22
C VAL A 47 -7.42 -2.76 -13.34
N VAL A 48 -6.24 -2.29 -13.73
CA VAL A 48 -5.01 -2.51 -12.97
C VAL A 48 -4.70 -1.27 -12.16
N GLY A 49 -4.50 -1.46 -10.86
CA GLY A 49 -3.99 -0.45 -9.93
C GLY A 49 -2.55 -0.78 -9.54
N VAL A 50 -1.66 0.18 -9.62
CA VAL A 50 -0.28 0.07 -9.13
C VAL A 50 -0.01 1.20 -8.16
N ALA A 51 0.45 0.88 -6.95
CA ALA A 51 0.68 1.84 -5.88
C ALA A 51 2.07 1.68 -5.27
N PRO A 52 3.14 2.21 -5.91
CA PRO A 52 4.41 2.44 -5.24
C PRO A 52 4.21 3.31 -4.00
N SER A 53 4.91 2.97 -2.93
CA SER A 53 4.81 3.62 -1.63
C SER A 53 6.17 3.62 -0.96
N ALA A 54 6.43 4.67 -0.18
CA ALA A 54 7.56 4.75 0.73
C ALA A 54 7.02 5.10 2.12
N GLY A 55 7.62 4.56 3.16
CA GLY A 55 7.13 4.73 4.52
C GLY A 55 8.21 4.65 5.57
N ILE A 56 7.81 5.02 6.78
CA ILE A 56 8.59 4.83 8.00
C ILE A 56 7.72 4.04 8.98
N ARG A 57 8.31 3.05 9.63
CA ARG A 57 7.65 2.28 10.70
C ARG A 57 8.56 2.16 11.91
N TYR A 58 7.93 2.00 13.07
CA TYR A 58 8.57 1.70 14.34
C TYR A 58 8.26 0.26 14.72
N LEU A 59 9.32 -0.53 14.96
CA LEU A 59 9.28 -1.90 15.41
C LEU A 59 9.16 -1.91 16.94
N PHE A 60 8.09 -2.51 17.47
CA PHE A 60 7.92 -2.66 18.92
C PHE A 60 8.80 -3.77 19.51
N LEU A 61 9.15 -4.75 18.68
CA LEU A 61 10.08 -5.83 18.96
C LEU A 61 10.92 -6.07 17.71
N GLU A 62 12.19 -6.44 17.87
CA GLU A 62 13.14 -6.64 16.77
C GLU A 62 13.56 -8.12 16.60
N GLU A 63 12.97 -9.02 17.38
CA GLU A 63 13.31 -10.44 17.41
C GLU A 63 12.59 -11.23 16.30
N SER A 64 12.29 -12.52 16.52
CA SER A 64 11.63 -13.39 15.55
C SER A 64 10.23 -12.93 15.13
N ILE A 65 9.57 -12.10 15.96
CA ILE A 65 8.26 -11.52 15.73
C ILE A 65 8.39 -10.00 15.86
N ARG A 66 7.98 -9.27 14.84
CA ARG A 66 8.15 -7.81 14.76
C ARG A 66 6.82 -7.13 14.50
N PRO A 67 6.04 -6.85 15.56
CA PRO A 67 4.89 -5.97 15.45
C PRO A 67 5.38 -4.55 15.20
N TYR A 68 4.68 -3.81 14.36
CA TYR A 68 5.05 -2.44 14.02
C TYR A 68 3.85 -1.53 13.78
N ALA A 69 4.10 -0.23 13.89
CA ALA A 69 3.21 0.83 13.45
C ALA A 69 3.99 1.86 12.64
N GLY A 70 3.38 2.43 11.61
CA GLY A 70 4.06 3.36 10.72
C GLY A 70 3.12 4.23 9.92
N ALA A 71 3.70 4.95 8.97
CA ALA A 71 2.97 5.73 7.99
C ALA A 71 3.62 5.60 6.61
N ASP A 72 2.78 5.58 5.57
CA ASP A 72 3.20 5.51 4.17
C ASP A 72 2.77 6.76 3.41
N LEU A 73 3.64 7.21 2.51
CA LEU A 73 3.31 8.02 1.36
C LEU A 73 3.18 7.10 0.15
N SER A 74 2.08 7.18 -0.58
CA SER A 74 1.75 6.30 -1.69
C SER A 74 1.41 7.11 -2.94
N TYR A 75 1.72 6.57 -4.11
CA TYR A 75 1.25 7.13 -5.37
C TYR A 75 0.51 6.04 -6.13
N LEU A 76 -0.78 6.22 -6.36
CA LEU A 76 -1.64 5.22 -7.00
C LEU A 76 -1.92 5.60 -8.46
N PHE A 77 -1.54 4.70 -9.36
CA PHE A 77 -1.94 4.70 -10.76
C PHE A 77 -3.07 3.70 -10.97
N VAL A 78 -4.15 4.14 -11.62
CA VAL A 78 -5.27 3.27 -12.03
C VAL A 78 -5.39 3.32 -13.55
N PHE A 79 -4.99 2.23 -14.22
CA PHE A 79 -4.96 2.14 -15.67
C PHE A 79 -6.33 1.74 -16.22
N ARG A 80 -7.05 2.71 -16.79
CA ARG A 80 -8.31 2.49 -17.52
C ARG A 80 -8.07 2.54 -19.04
N PRO A 81 -8.95 1.97 -19.87
CA PRO A 81 -8.75 1.92 -21.33
C PRO A 81 -8.54 3.29 -22.00
N GLU A 82 -9.19 4.35 -21.49
CA GLU A 82 -9.17 5.69 -22.09
C GLU A 82 -8.50 6.75 -21.20
N SER A 83 -8.04 6.38 -20.00
CA SER A 83 -7.47 7.34 -19.05
C SER A 83 -6.66 6.65 -17.95
N THR A 84 -5.80 7.41 -17.27
CA THR A 84 -5.10 6.94 -16.06
C THR A 84 -5.50 7.83 -14.89
N GLY A 85 -6.13 7.22 -13.88
CA GLY A 85 -6.39 7.89 -12.61
C GLY A 85 -5.11 7.96 -11.78
N GLN A 86 -4.78 9.13 -11.27
CA GLN A 86 -3.58 9.39 -10.48
C GLN A 86 -3.94 9.99 -9.12
N TYR A 87 -3.39 9.41 -8.07
CA TYR A 87 -3.69 9.79 -6.70
C TYR A 87 -2.42 9.81 -5.85
N VAL A 88 -2.34 10.76 -4.92
CA VAL A 88 -1.32 10.78 -3.86
C VAL A 88 -1.99 10.36 -2.56
N GLY A 89 -1.45 9.35 -1.91
CA GLY A 89 -1.96 8.76 -0.69
C GLY A 89 -1.06 9.04 0.50
N ILE A 90 -1.63 9.32 1.66
CA ILE A 90 -0.92 9.24 2.94
C ILE A 90 -1.75 8.45 3.93
N GLY A 91 -1.11 7.65 4.77
CA GLY A 91 -1.87 6.78 5.65
C GLY A 91 -1.07 6.11 6.76
N PRO A 92 -1.66 5.95 7.96
CA PRO A 92 -1.09 5.08 8.97
C PRO A 92 -1.20 3.61 8.55
N ASN A 93 -0.33 2.80 9.11
CA ASN A 93 -0.34 1.36 8.95
C ASN A 93 0.13 0.65 10.22
N VAL A 94 -0.30 -0.59 10.36
CA VAL A 94 0.15 -1.52 11.40
C VAL A 94 0.38 -2.88 10.78
N GLY A 95 1.29 -3.64 11.33
CA GLY A 95 1.55 -4.98 10.82
C GLY A 95 2.34 -5.83 11.78
N LEU A 96 2.56 -7.06 11.33
CA LEU A 96 3.28 -8.08 12.05
C LEU A 96 4.14 -8.85 11.05
N ASP A 97 5.45 -8.80 11.26
CA ASP A 97 6.42 -9.59 10.49
C ASP A 97 6.94 -10.76 11.33
N LEU A 98 7.09 -11.91 10.68
CA LEU A 98 7.63 -13.15 11.25
C LEU A 98 8.87 -13.53 10.44
N PHE A 99 10.04 -13.60 11.09
CA PHE A 99 11.24 -14.07 10.42
C PHE A 99 11.12 -15.56 10.08
N VAL A 100 11.36 -15.88 8.80
CA VAL A 100 11.46 -17.26 8.29
C VAL A 100 12.90 -17.68 8.03
N SER A 101 13.82 -16.72 8.08
CA SER A 101 15.28 -16.86 7.97
C SER A 101 15.93 -15.67 8.68
N ASP A 102 17.26 -15.62 8.76
CA ASP A 102 18.01 -14.54 9.43
C ASP A 102 17.80 -13.17 8.74
N SER A 103 17.46 -13.17 7.45
CA SER A 103 17.32 -11.95 6.63
C SER A 103 15.96 -11.83 5.94
N VAL A 104 15.04 -12.78 6.13
CA VAL A 104 13.74 -12.77 5.44
C VAL A 104 12.62 -12.91 6.43
N SER A 105 11.63 -12.02 6.35
CA SER A 105 10.37 -12.15 7.06
C SER A 105 9.19 -12.24 6.12
N ILE A 106 8.11 -12.86 6.60
CA ILE A 106 6.79 -12.80 6.00
C ILE A 106 5.85 -12.10 6.97
N GLY A 107 4.88 -11.34 6.47
CA GLY A 107 4.04 -10.55 7.34
C GLY A 107 2.71 -10.18 6.76
N VAL A 108 1.85 -9.71 7.65
CA VAL A 108 0.53 -9.15 7.32
C VAL A 108 0.48 -7.71 7.78
N ARG A 109 -0.24 -6.89 7.01
CA ARG A 109 -0.30 -5.45 7.19
C ARG A 109 -1.70 -4.93 6.92
N GLY A 110 -2.19 -4.10 7.82
CA GLY A 110 -3.38 -3.28 7.64
C GLY A 110 -2.97 -1.83 7.40
N GLN A 111 -3.56 -1.21 6.38
CA GLN A 111 -3.26 0.16 6.00
C GLN A 111 -4.55 0.93 5.77
N TYR A 112 -4.59 2.16 6.26
CA TYR A 112 -5.64 3.10 5.91
C TYR A 112 -5.00 4.25 5.15
N ILE A 113 -5.31 4.40 3.86
CA ILE A 113 -4.70 5.42 3.00
C ILE A 113 -5.76 6.42 2.54
N PHE A 114 -5.50 7.68 2.83
CA PHE A 114 -6.25 8.81 2.32
C PHE A 114 -5.65 9.26 0.99
N TYR A 115 -6.37 9.07 -0.11
CA TYR A 115 -5.92 9.39 -1.46
C TYR A 115 -6.51 10.71 -1.96
N ILE A 116 -5.66 11.71 -2.15
CA ILE A 116 -5.95 12.95 -2.85
C ILE A 116 -5.80 12.69 -4.35
N ALA A 117 -6.87 12.89 -5.10
CA ALA A 117 -6.82 12.74 -6.53
C ALA A 117 -6.15 13.94 -7.21
N LEU A 118 -5.27 13.65 -8.17
CA LEU A 118 -4.59 14.68 -8.96
C LEU A 118 -5.37 15.05 -10.22
N ASN A 119 -6.13 14.10 -10.77
CA ASN A 119 -6.92 14.28 -11.99
C ASN A 119 -8.31 13.62 -11.92
N GLU A 120 -8.74 13.24 -10.71
CA GLU A 120 -9.99 12.50 -10.41
C GLU A 120 -10.64 13.08 -9.13
N LYS A 121 -11.62 12.40 -8.52
CA LYS A 121 -12.11 12.73 -7.17
C LYS A 121 -11.29 12.04 -6.08
N THR A 122 -11.00 12.77 -5.00
CA THR A 122 -10.40 12.26 -3.75
C THR A 122 -11.18 11.07 -3.22
N GLN A 123 -10.45 10.08 -2.70
CA GLN A 123 -11.00 8.79 -2.24
C GLN A 123 -10.28 8.30 -0.98
N HIS A 124 -10.90 7.38 -0.25
CA HIS A 124 -10.31 6.70 0.90
C HIS A 124 -10.18 5.23 0.57
N SER A 125 -9.12 4.57 1.06
CA SER A 125 -8.93 3.14 0.85
C SER A 125 -8.47 2.47 2.15
N LEU A 126 -9.16 1.40 2.52
CA LEU A 126 -8.68 0.43 3.50
C LEU A 126 -8.04 -0.71 2.71
N ALA A 127 -6.76 -0.98 2.99
CA ALA A 127 -6.02 -2.03 2.34
C ALA A 127 -5.52 -3.03 3.38
N PHE A 128 -5.63 -4.31 3.03
CA PHE A 128 -4.95 -5.40 3.70
C PHE A 128 -3.97 -6.02 2.71
N SER A 129 -2.76 -6.27 3.17
CA SER A 129 -1.71 -6.89 2.36
C SER A 129 -0.97 -7.93 3.18
N ALA A 130 -0.57 -9.01 2.50
CA ALA A 130 0.50 -9.89 2.96
C ALA A 130 1.74 -9.61 2.12
N GLY A 131 2.92 -9.78 2.71
CA GLY A 131 4.19 -9.50 2.05
C GLY A 131 5.32 -10.34 2.61
N ALA A 132 6.44 -10.31 1.89
CA ALA A 132 7.73 -10.74 2.38
C ALA A 132 8.67 -9.53 2.35
N ALA A 133 9.59 -9.47 3.30
CA ALA A 133 10.60 -8.43 3.40
C ALA A 133 11.98 -9.07 3.55
N ALA A 134 12.96 -8.52 2.82
CA ALA A 134 14.37 -8.84 2.97
C ALA A 134 15.07 -7.74 3.77
N TYR A 135 15.93 -8.14 4.69
CA TYR A 135 16.71 -7.30 5.58
C TYR A 135 18.20 -7.48 5.26
N PHE A 136 18.93 -6.37 5.17
CA PHE A 136 20.35 -6.31 4.80
C PHE A 136 21.13 -5.47 5.80
#